data_AF-A0A353DKA5-F1
#
_entry.id   AF-A0A353DKA5-F1
#
_cell.length_a   1.000
_cell.length_b   1.000
_cell.length_c   1.000
_cell.angle_alpha   90.00
_cell.angle_beta   90.00
_cell.angle_gamma   90.00
#
_symmetry.space_group_name_H-M   'P 1'
#
loop_
_entity.id
_entity.type
_entity.pdbx_description
1 polymer ?
#
loop_
_entity_poly.entity_id
_entity_poly.type
_entity_poly.pdbx_seq_one_letter_code
_entity_poly.pdbx_strand_id
1 'polypeptide(L)'
;MDKIKNLFASYFKQRSIPFYIGVGAALLSIIAGIVYIGVLSGLDAKFLSGTVIALPIVGGILYLIGSLFRQTRWGAILMTTLDFISLIVFALTVYEYPLEQVMVISNVMDIPFMKGIIFVAVLLLLTTILSNVVCYLPLGKKKEVAAKEKGE
;
A
#
# COMPACT_ATOMS: atom_id res chain seq x y z
N MET A 1 -4.87 23.06 23.67
CA MET A 1 -3.91 22.55 22.68
C MET A 1 -2.85 21.62 23.31
N ASP A 2 -2.39 21.90 24.53
CA ASP A 2 -1.31 21.13 25.18
C ASP A 2 -1.70 19.70 25.57
N LYS A 3 -2.97 19.46 25.94
CA LYS A 3 -3.47 18.10 26.20
C LYS A 3 -3.38 17.20 24.95
N ILE A 4 -3.68 17.74 23.77
CA ILE A 4 -3.62 17.01 22.50
C ILE A 4 -2.16 16.71 22.14
N LYS A 5 -1.26 17.70 22.24
CA LYS A 5 0.18 17.49 22.00
C LYS A 5 0.77 16.42 22.94
N ASN A 6 0.40 16.45 24.22
CA ASN A 6 0.88 15.46 25.19
C ASN A 6 0.32 14.05 24.93
N LEU A 7 -0.94 13.93 24.47
CA LEU A 7 -1.52 12.65 24.04
C LEU A 7 -0.82 12.08 22.81
N PHE A 8 -0.56 12.90 21.78
CA PHE A 8 0.18 12.45 20.60
C PHE A 8 1.64 12.07 20.93
N ALA A 9 2.34 12.88 21.73
CA ALA A 9 3.72 12.61 22.11
C ALA A 9 3.85 11.31 22.94
N SER A 10 2.91 11.06 23.87
CA SER A 10 2.87 9.82 24.65
C SER A 10 2.48 8.61 23.78
N TYR A 11 1.56 8.77 22.83
CA TYR A 11 1.18 7.73 21.87
C TYR A 11 2.39 7.26 21.04
N PHE A 12 3.14 8.18 20.43
CA PHE A 12 4.31 7.82 19.62
C PHE A 12 5.46 7.26 20.45
N LYS A 13 5.73 7.80 21.66
CA LYS A 13 6.78 7.28 22.54
C LYS A 13 6.60 5.82 22.93
N GLN A 14 5.38 5.28 22.88
CA GLN A 14 5.07 3.91 23.26
C GLN A 14 5.17 2.90 22.09
N ARG A 15 5.33 3.35 20.84
CA ARG A 15 5.36 2.46 19.66
C ARG A 15 6.74 1.86 19.37
N SER A 16 6.76 0.70 18.71
CA SER A 16 7.98 -0.02 18.31
C SER A 16 8.45 0.40 16.91
N ILE A 17 9.71 0.12 16.55
CA ILE A 17 10.25 0.38 15.20
C ILE A 17 9.34 -0.23 14.10
N PRO A 18 8.86 -1.48 14.23
CA PRO A 18 7.87 -2.05 13.31
C PRO A 18 6.60 -1.23 13.05
N PHE A 19 6.09 -0.52 14.06
CA PHE A 19 4.92 0.34 13.88
C PHE A 19 5.19 1.45 12.86
N TYR A 20 6.36 2.08 12.92
CA TYR A 20 6.75 3.15 11.99
C TYR A 20 6.97 2.62 10.58
N ILE A 21 7.51 1.41 10.44
CA ILE A 21 7.60 0.71 9.15
C ILE A 21 6.21 0.52 8.56
N GLY A 22 5.24 0.08 9.36
CA GLY A 22 3.85 -0.07 8.92
C GLY A 22 3.17 1.25 8.53
N VAL A 23 3.42 2.34 9.27
CA VAL A 23 2.94 3.68 8.86
C VAL A 23 3.56 4.11 7.53
N GLY A 24 4.86 3.85 7.33
CA GLY A 24 5.53 4.10 6.06
C GLY A 24 4.92 3.30 4.91
N ALA A 25 4.65 2.02 5.11
CA ALA A 25 3.99 1.16 4.12
C ALA A 25 2.57 1.66 3.78
N ALA A 26 1.79 2.07 4.78
CA ALA A 26 0.46 2.63 4.58
C ALA A 26 0.48 3.94 3.76
N LEU A 27 1.42 4.83 4.06
CA LEU A 27 1.61 6.06 3.28
C LEU A 27 2.04 5.75 1.85
N LEU A 28 2.97 4.81 1.65
CA LEU A 28 3.41 4.41 0.32
C LEU A 28 2.27 3.82 -0.50
N SER A 29 1.41 3.00 0.11
CA SER A 29 0.22 2.43 -0.51
C SER A 29 -0.75 3.52 -1.00
N ILE A 30 -1.04 4.54 -0.16
CA ILE A 30 -1.84 5.71 -0.55
C ILE A 30 -1.20 6.46 -1.71
N ILE A 31 0.12 6.71 -1.64
CA ILE A 31 0.86 7.41 -2.69
C ILE A 31 0.82 6.61 -3.99
N ALA A 32 0.92 5.28 -3.95
CA ALA A 32 0.87 4.44 -5.15
C ALA A 32 -0.46 4.58 -5.90
N GLY A 33 -1.58 4.64 -5.17
CA GLY A 33 -2.90 4.90 -5.77
C GLY A 33 -2.97 6.27 -6.47
N ILE A 34 -2.38 7.31 -5.89
CA ILE A 34 -2.33 8.66 -6.48
C ILE A 34 -1.41 8.69 -7.71
N VAL A 35 -0.23 8.09 -7.60
CA VAL A 35 0.78 8.01 -8.67
C VAL A 35 0.24 7.25 -9.87
N TYR A 36 -0.56 6.20 -9.67
CA TYR A 36 -1.23 5.47 -10.74
C TYR A 36 -2.05 6.42 -11.65
N ILE A 37 -2.90 7.29 -11.07
CA ILE A 37 -3.65 8.29 -11.87
C ILE A 37 -2.69 9.28 -12.51
N GLY A 38 -1.75 9.82 -11.74
CA GLY A 38 -0.86 10.88 -12.24
C GLY A 38 -0.03 10.44 -13.45
N VAL A 39 0.54 9.23 -13.38
CA VAL A 39 1.44 8.69 -14.40
C VAL A 39 0.69 8.13 -15.61
N LEU A 40 -0.50 7.55 -15.39
CA LEU A 40 -1.26 6.86 -16.44
C LEU A 40 -2.50 7.63 -16.91
N SER A 41 -2.72 8.88 -16.46
CA SER A 41 -3.87 9.71 -16.85
C SER A 41 -4.04 9.93 -18.37
N GLY A 42 -2.96 9.76 -19.15
CA GLY A 42 -2.99 9.87 -20.60
C GLY A 42 -3.40 8.59 -21.34
N LEU A 43 -3.57 7.46 -20.65
CA LEU A 43 -4.11 6.24 -21.25
C LEU A 43 -5.63 6.34 -21.41
N ASP A 44 -6.16 5.66 -22.42
CA ASP A 44 -7.61 5.52 -22.57
C ASP A 44 -8.24 4.92 -21.31
N ALA A 45 -9.41 5.42 -20.95
CA ALA A 45 -10.14 5.00 -19.76
C ALA A 45 -10.42 3.48 -19.71
N LYS A 46 -10.45 2.78 -20.86
CA LYS A 46 -10.61 1.32 -20.92
C LYS A 46 -9.45 0.56 -20.25
N PHE A 47 -8.25 1.13 -20.22
CA PHE A 47 -7.07 0.53 -19.58
C PHE A 47 -6.85 1.00 -18.15
N LEU A 48 -7.75 1.86 -17.63
CA LEU A 48 -7.67 2.41 -16.30
C LEU A 48 -8.80 1.88 -15.42
N SER A 49 -8.46 1.25 -14.30
CA SER A 49 -9.42 0.82 -13.29
C SER A 49 -9.39 1.70 -12.05
N GLY A 50 -10.54 2.27 -11.68
CA GLY A 50 -10.74 3.00 -10.41
C GLY A 50 -10.44 2.15 -9.17
N THR A 51 -10.59 0.82 -9.30
CA THR A 51 -10.32 -0.13 -8.22
C THR A 51 -8.83 -0.18 -7.86
N VAL A 52 -7.92 0.02 -8.83
CA VAL A 52 -6.46 0.06 -8.59
C VAL A 52 -6.08 1.25 -7.70
N ILE A 53 -6.87 2.32 -7.73
CA ILE A 53 -6.67 3.51 -6.90
C ILE A 53 -7.31 3.33 -5.53
N ALA A 54 -8.56 2.86 -5.53
CA ALA A 54 -9.35 2.78 -4.31
C ALA A 54 -8.75 1.78 -3.31
N LEU A 55 -8.30 0.61 -3.78
CA LEU A 55 -7.84 -0.46 -2.90
C LEU A 55 -6.60 -0.09 -2.05
N PRO A 56 -5.50 0.45 -2.62
CA PRO A 56 -4.34 0.88 -1.83
C PRO A 56 -4.70 2.02 -0.86
N ILE A 57 -5.49 2.99 -1.30
CA ILE A 57 -5.90 4.11 -0.44
C ILE A 57 -6.72 3.61 0.74
N VAL A 58 -7.72 2.77 0.49
CA VAL A 58 -8.55 2.17 1.55
C VAL A 58 -7.71 1.28 2.46
N GLY A 59 -6.80 0.47 1.91
CA GLY A 59 -5.88 -0.37 2.68
C GLY A 59 -4.99 0.42 3.63
N GLY A 60 -4.35 1.47 3.14
CA GLY A 60 -3.55 2.38 3.96
C GLY A 60 -4.37 3.07 5.06
N ILE A 61 -5.57 3.55 4.74
CA ILE A 61 -6.48 4.17 5.72
C ILE A 61 -6.90 3.16 6.79
N LEU A 62 -7.27 1.93 6.41
CA LEU A 62 -7.65 0.88 7.36
C LEU A 62 -6.50 0.52 8.31
N TYR A 63 -5.27 0.47 7.82
CA TYR A 63 -4.09 0.31 8.68
C TYR A 63 -3.98 1.46 9.68
N LEU A 64 -4.06 2.72 9.22
CA LEU A 64 -3.94 3.90 10.07
C LEU A 64 -5.04 3.93 11.14
N ILE A 65 -6.30 3.65 10.77
CA ILE A 65 -7.43 3.54 11.69
C ILE A 65 -7.20 2.40 12.69
N GLY A 66 -6.86 1.19 12.21
CA GLY A 66 -6.56 0.05 13.07
C GLY A 66 -5.42 0.35 14.05
N SER A 67 -4.46 1.18 13.64
CA SER A 67 -3.36 1.61 14.49
C SER A 67 -3.84 2.42 15.71
N LEU A 68 -4.80 3.32 15.51
CA LEU A 68 -5.41 4.15 16.55
C LEU A 68 -6.16 3.30 17.58
N PHE A 69 -6.86 2.26 17.12
CA PHE A 69 -7.60 1.33 17.98
C PHE A 69 -6.76 0.18 18.55
N ARG A 70 -5.42 0.24 18.42
CA ARG A 70 -4.49 -0.83 18.87
C ARG A 70 -4.72 -2.19 18.18
N GLN A 71 -5.39 -2.20 17.03
CA GLN A 71 -5.61 -3.37 16.18
C GLN A 71 -4.69 -3.34 14.95
N THR A 72 -3.42 -3.01 15.15
CA THR A 72 -2.42 -2.83 14.07
C THR A 72 -2.24 -4.08 13.21
N ARG A 73 -2.36 -5.27 13.79
CA ARG A 73 -2.22 -6.55 13.07
C ARG A 73 -3.34 -6.79 12.05
N TRP A 74 -4.59 -6.52 12.45
CA TRP A 74 -5.74 -6.61 11.53
C TRP A 74 -5.65 -5.56 10.44
N GLY A 75 -5.27 -4.33 10.80
CA GLY A 75 -4.99 -3.28 9.82
C GLY A 75 -3.93 -3.68 8.79
N ALA A 76 -2.84 -4.34 9.22
CA ALA A 76 -1.76 -4.77 8.33
C ALA A 76 -2.22 -5.88 7.37
N ILE A 77 -3.00 -6.85 7.86
CA ILE A 77 -3.55 -7.93 7.04
C ILE A 77 -4.50 -7.36 5.98
N LEU A 78 -5.39 -6.44 6.35
CA LEU A 78 -6.30 -5.80 5.42
C LEU A 78 -5.56 -4.97 4.37
N MET A 79 -4.58 -4.16 4.79
CA MET A 79 -3.74 -3.38 3.89
C MET A 79 -3.03 -4.28 2.87
N THR A 80 -2.37 -5.34 3.33
CA THR A 80 -1.67 -6.30 2.45
C THR A 80 -2.62 -6.97 1.46
N THR A 81 -3.80 -7.39 1.92
CA THR A 81 -4.80 -8.04 1.07
C THR A 81 -5.27 -7.08 -0.02
N LEU A 82 -5.56 -5.83 0.33
CA LEU A 82 -6.05 -4.82 -0.62
C LEU A 82 -4.95 -4.37 -1.59
N ASP A 83 -3.71 -4.21 -1.12
CA ASP A 83 -2.55 -3.92 -1.98
C ASP A 83 -2.33 -5.04 -3.00
N PHE A 84 -2.39 -6.30 -2.56
CA PHE A 84 -2.23 -7.46 -3.43
C PHE A 84 -3.36 -7.58 -4.47
N ILE A 85 -4.61 -7.39 -4.05
CA ILE A 85 -5.74 -7.36 -5.00
C ILE A 85 -5.57 -6.21 -5.99
N SER A 86 -5.12 -5.04 -5.54
CA SER A 86 -4.84 -3.90 -6.42
C SER A 86 -3.79 -4.24 -7.48
N LEU A 87 -2.70 -4.89 -7.08
CA LEU A 87 -1.65 -5.35 -8.00
C LEU A 87 -2.19 -6.34 -9.05
N ILE A 88 -3.05 -7.29 -8.64
CA ILE A 88 -3.69 -8.23 -9.57
C ILE A 88 -4.62 -7.48 -10.53
N VAL A 89 -5.48 -6.60 -10.02
CA VAL A 89 -6.40 -5.82 -10.86
C VAL A 89 -5.59 -4.96 -11.83
N PHE A 90 -4.52 -4.31 -11.39
CA PHE A 90 -3.62 -3.56 -12.25
C PHE A 90 -3.08 -4.42 -13.39
N ALA A 91 -2.51 -5.59 -13.08
CA ALA A 91 -1.99 -6.50 -14.10
C ALA A 91 -3.08 -6.93 -15.09
N LEU A 92 -4.28 -7.25 -14.61
CA LEU A 92 -5.42 -7.65 -15.43
C LEU A 92 -6.03 -6.50 -16.25
N THR A 93 -5.89 -5.25 -15.83
CA THR A 93 -6.44 -4.11 -16.60
C THR A 93 -5.42 -3.61 -17.63
N VAL A 94 -4.15 -3.63 -17.27
CA VAL A 94 -3.09 -2.98 -18.05
C VAL A 94 -2.44 -3.92 -19.08
N TYR A 95 -2.53 -5.24 -18.95
CA TYR A 95 -1.90 -6.17 -19.90
C TYR A 95 -2.45 -6.07 -21.34
N GLU A 96 -3.71 -5.62 -21.49
CA GLU A 96 -4.33 -5.47 -22.81
C GLU A 96 -3.66 -4.37 -23.64
N TYR A 97 -3.19 -3.31 -22.97
CA TYR A 97 -2.55 -2.18 -23.63
C TYR A 97 -1.28 -2.56 -24.42
N PRO A 98 -0.23 -3.15 -23.81
CA PRO A 98 0.94 -3.56 -24.57
C PRO A 98 0.61 -4.65 -25.59
N LEU A 99 -0.37 -5.53 -25.35
CA LEU A 99 -0.78 -6.52 -26.35
C LEU A 99 -1.35 -5.86 -27.62
N GLU A 100 -2.20 -4.84 -27.48
CA GLU A 100 -2.71 -4.07 -28.63
C GLU A 100 -1.57 -3.35 -29.37
N GLN A 101 -0.57 -2.82 -28.65
CA GLN A 101 0.51 -2.03 -29.23
C GLN A 101 1.64 -2.86 -29.86
N VAL A 102 1.92 -4.06 -29.36
CA VAL A 102 2.93 -4.98 -29.91
C VAL A 102 2.56 -5.47 -31.32
N MET A 103 1.27 -5.47 -31.67
CA MET A 103 0.85 -5.77 -33.05
C MET A 103 1.25 -4.67 -34.06
N VAL A 104 1.60 -3.48 -33.57
CA VAL A 104 1.95 -2.30 -34.39
C VAL A 104 3.43 -1.93 -34.26
N ILE A 105 4.05 -2.21 -33.12
CA ILE A 105 5.40 -1.76 -32.76
C ILE A 105 6.31 -2.95 -32.48
N SER A 106 7.46 -3.01 -33.18
CA SER A 106 8.42 -4.12 -33.11
C SER A 106 9.21 -4.21 -31.80
N ASN A 107 9.26 -3.11 -31.02
CA ASN A 107 10.01 -3.02 -29.77
C ASN A 107 9.12 -2.53 -28.62
N VAL A 108 9.06 -3.32 -27.55
CA VAL A 108 8.20 -3.08 -26.38
C VAL A 108 8.55 -1.76 -25.66
N MET A 109 9.83 -1.35 -25.69
CA MET A 109 10.26 -0.13 -24.99
C MET A 109 9.87 1.16 -25.71
N ASP A 110 9.47 1.06 -26.98
CA ASP A 110 9.02 2.20 -27.79
C ASP A 110 7.49 2.37 -27.69
N ILE A 111 6.79 1.46 -27.01
CA ILE A 111 5.36 1.57 -26.73
C ILE A 111 5.12 2.80 -25.84
N PRO A 112 4.22 3.72 -26.24
CA PRO A 112 3.86 4.88 -25.42
C PRO A 112 3.43 4.44 -24.01
N PHE A 113 3.73 5.23 -22.98
CA PHE A 113 3.38 4.94 -21.57
C PHE A 113 3.98 3.66 -20.94
N MET A 114 4.70 2.80 -21.68
CA MET A 114 5.24 1.54 -21.14
C MET A 114 6.15 1.76 -19.93
N LYS A 115 6.98 2.81 -19.95
CA LYS A 115 7.82 3.20 -18.80
C LYS A 115 6.99 3.55 -17.56
N GLY A 116 5.86 4.24 -17.76
CA GLY A 116 4.93 4.58 -16.68
C GLY A 116 4.24 3.34 -16.11
N ILE A 117 3.82 2.42 -16.98
CA ILE A 117 3.23 1.13 -16.59
C ILE A 117 4.21 0.33 -15.74
N ILE A 118 5.46 0.20 -16.18
CA ILE A 118 6.51 -0.50 -15.41
C ILE A 118 6.75 0.17 -14.07
N PHE A 119 6.85 1.51 -14.04
CA PHE A 119 7.08 2.26 -12.81
C PHE A 119 5.96 2.02 -11.78
N VAL A 120 4.71 2.10 -12.22
CA VAL A 120 3.53 1.86 -11.38
C VAL A 120 3.47 0.39 -10.92
N ALA A 121 3.79 -0.56 -11.80
CA ALA A 121 3.85 -1.99 -11.46
C ALA A 121 4.86 -2.26 -10.34
N VAL A 122 6.06 -1.70 -10.48
CA VAL A 122 7.13 -1.81 -9.46
C VAL A 122 6.68 -1.16 -8.16
N LEU A 123 6.02 0.00 -8.22
CA LEU A 123 5.54 0.70 -7.03
C LEU A 123 4.48 -0.12 -6.28
N LEU A 124 3.47 -0.66 -6.98
CA LEU A 124 2.44 -1.52 -6.40
C LEU A 124 3.00 -2.84 -5.86
N LEU A 125 4.03 -3.39 -6.52
CA LEU A 125 4.72 -4.57 -6.02
C LEU A 125 5.47 -4.25 -4.72
N LEU A 126 6.19 -3.13 -4.66
CA LEU A 126 6.90 -2.70 -3.46
C LEU A 126 5.96 -2.42 -2.30
N THR A 127 4.81 -1.78 -2.53
CA THR A 127 3.80 -1.55 -1.47
C THR A 127 3.29 -2.88 -0.93
N THR A 128 2.95 -3.82 -1.81
CA THR A 128 2.48 -5.16 -1.44
C THR A 128 3.51 -5.94 -0.62
N ILE A 129 4.79 -5.90 -1.02
CA ILE A 129 5.87 -6.56 -0.27
C ILE A 129 6.03 -5.92 1.10
N LEU A 130 6.06 -4.59 1.18
CA LEU A 130 6.24 -3.88 2.45
C LEU A 130 5.05 -4.09 3.39
N SER A 131 3.82 -4.03 2.89
CA SER A 131 2.62 -4.30 3.69
C SER A 131 2.62 -5.75 4.20
N ASN A 132 2.99 -6.71 3.36
CA ASN A 132 3.12 -8.11 3.77
C ASN A 132 4.19 -8.30 4.86
N VAL A 133 5.36 -7.67 4.73
CA VAL A 133 6.40 -7.71 5.77
C VAL A 133 5.86 -7.19 7.10
N VAL A 134 5.06 -6.13 7.10
CA VAL A 134 4.47 -5.53 8.30
C VAL A 134 3.53 -6.51 9.03
N CYS A 135 2.88 -7.45 8.33
CA CYS A 135 2.06 -8.49 8.96
C CYS A 135 2.86 -9.42 9.90
N TYR A 136 4.15 -9.63 9.63
CA TYR A 136 5.01 -10.54 10.39
C TYR A 136 5.83 -9.84 11.47
N LEU A 137 5.89 -8.51 11.47
CA LEU A 137 6.67 -7.79 12.47
C LEU A 137 5.91 -7.64 13.79
N PRO A 138 6.60 -7.68 14.95
CA PRO A 138 5.99 -7.41 16.24
C PRO A 138 5.71 -5.89 16.40
N LEU A 139 4.47 -5.50 16.10
CA LEU A 139 4.02 -4.09 16.09
C LEU A 139 3.84 -3.46 17.49
N GLY A 140 4.06 -4.23 18.57
CA GLY A 140 4.07 -3.76 19.97
C GLY A 140 5.47 -3.78 20.59
N LYS A 141 5.71 -3.02 21.66
CA LYS A 141 6.95 -3.14 22.44
C LYS A 141 6.97 -4.46 23.21
N LYS A 142 8.14 -5.09 23.35
CA LYS A 142 8.35 -6.41 24.01
C LYS A 142 7.61 -6.60 25.35
N LYS A 143 7.37 -5.55 26.14
CA LYS A 143 6.62 -5.64 27.41
C LYS A 143 5.12 -5.94 27.26
N GLU A 144 4.47 -5.49 26.18
CA GLU A 144 3.05 -5.81 25.89
C GLU A 144 2.90 -7.19 25.23
N VAL A 145 3.88 -7.59 24.40
CA VAL A 145 3.85 -8.89 23.71
C VAL A 145 4.04 -10.04 24.71
N ALA A 146 4.97 -9.88 25.66
CA ALA A 146 5.18 -10.85 26.73
C ALA A 146 4.01 -10.96 27.72
N ALA A 147 3.19 -9.91 27.87
CA ALA A 147 1.98 -9.95 28.70
C ALA A 147 0.84 -10.70 27.99
N LYS A 148 0.63 -10.45 26.69
CA LYS A 148 -0.35 -11.19 25.89
C LYS A 148 -0.01 -12.67 25.70
N GLU A 149 1.27 -13.03 25.60
CA GLU A 149 1.70 -14.43 25.53
C GLU A 149 1.54 -15.19 26.85
N LYS A 150 1.39 -14.48 27.97
CA LYS A 150 1.17 -15.05 29.31
C LYS A 150 -0.31 -15.20 29.69
N GLY A 151 -1.25 -14.82 28.82
CA GLY A 151 -2.68 -15.04 29.05
C GLY A 151 -3.27 -14.20 30.19
N GLU A 152 -2.96 -12.90 30.23
CA GLU A 152 -3.72 -11.90 31.00
C GLU A 152 -4.66 -11.09 30.10
#